data_AF-A0AAD0SCP5-F1
#
_entry.id   AF-A0AAD0SCP5-F1
#
_cell.length_a   1.000
_cell.length_b   1.000
_cell.length_c   1.000
_cell.angle_alpha   90.00
_cell.angle_beta   90.00
_cell.angle_gamma   90.00
#
_symmetry.space_group_name_H-M   'P 1'
#
loop_
_entity.id
_entity.type
_entity.pdbx_description
1 polymer ?
#
loop_
_entity_poly.entity_id
_entity_poly.type
_entity_poly.pdbx_seq_one_letter_code
_entity_poly.pdbx_strand_id
1 'polypeptide(L)'
;MAFELKELLTPAASLLAVWLTARFTLNREIRKKELEIRVDRLEKLSADCDEVLSQLINYAGFISGLVQSRLLLFTPTQSKARIPVQKFIEVKDLLDDSELAPDREKVRRCEHGLRFHHYQEWQKWDAIVPKLKNDIYDFFMITPAGAIVKVLKDQGRTQEDCEAFIRQLSKWQKDADALRKQLLDAMSSDFHELTKSKPPLWLRWLCIHTWFNKSGC
;
A
#
# COMPACT_ATOMS: atom_id res chain seq x y z
N MET A 1 -40.23 -47.91 42.32
CA MET A 1 -40.03 -47.51 40.90
C MET A 1 -38.57 -47.12 40.75
N ALA A 2 -37.77 -47.96 40.12
CA ALA A 2 -36.36 -47.67 39.88
C ALA A 2 -36.28 -46.68 38.72
N PHE A 3 -35.97 -45.42 39.02
CA PHE A 3 -35.68 -44.41 38.00
C PHE A 3 -34.32 -44.78 37.40
N GLU A 4 -34.32 -45.35 36.20
CA GLU A 4 -33.10 -45.76 35.52
C GLU A 4 -32.28 -44.51 35.17
N LEU A 5 -31.08 -44.36 35.74
CA LEU A 5 -30.13 -43.26 35.49
C LEU A 5 -29.93 -42.97 33.98
N LYS A 6 -30.10 -44.01 33.15
CA LYS A 6 -30.04 -43.98 31.69
C LYS A 6 -31.14 -43.09 31.06
N GLU A 7 -32.33 -43.02 31.66
CA GLU A 7 -33.45 -42.19 31.20
C GLU A 7 -33.21 -40.69 31.44
N LEU A 8 -32.37 -40.33 32.42
CA LEU A 8 -31.96 -38.94 32.67
C LEU A 8 -30.72 -38.55 31.86
N LEU A 9 -29.78 -39.48 31.69
CA LEU A 9 -28.50 -39.27 30.99
C LEU A 9 -28.67 -39.07 29.48
N THR A 10 -29.57 -39.81 28.85
CA THR A 10 -29.79 -39.73 27.39
C THR A 10 -30.27 -38.34 26.94
N PRO A 11 -31.34 -37.75 27.50
CA PRO A 11 -31.77 -36.40 27.14
C PRO A 11 -30.75 -35.32 27.53
N ALA A 12 -30.05 -35.49 28.65
CA ALA A 12 -28.97 -34.58 29.04
C ALA A 12 -27.80 -34.60 28.03
N ALA A 13 -27.40 -35.79 27.56
CA ALA A 13 -26.36 -35.96 26.54
C ALA A 13 -26.80 -35.37 25.19
N SER A 14 -28.06 -35.54 24.79
CA SER A 14 -28.60 -34.94 23.57
C SER A 14 -28.61 -33.41 23.64
N LEU A 15 -29.02 -32.82 24.77
CA LEU A 15 -29.00 -31.36 24.96
C LEU A 15 -27.57 -30.81 24.93
N LEU A 16 -26.61 -31.49 25.57
CA LEU A 16 -25.20 -31.12 25.51
C LEU A 16 -24.65 -31.23 24.09
N ALA A 17 -25.01 -32.27 23.35
CA ALA A 17 -24.59 -32.46 21.96
C ALA A 17 -25.15 -31.34 21.04
N VAL A 18 -26.42 -30.98 21.20
CA VAL A 18 -27.05 -29.87 20.45
C VAL A 18 -26.38 -28.54 20.82
N TRP A 19 -26.16 -28.29 22.11
CA TRP A 19 -25.52 -27.05 22.58
C TRP A 19 -24.08 -26.92 22.09
N LEU A 20 -23.29 -28.01 22.16
CA LEU A 20 -21.93 -28.04 21.64
C LEU A 20 -21.91 -27.82 20.12
N THR A 21 -22.78 -28.50 19.37
CA THR A 21 -22.90 -28.34 17.92
C THR A 21 -23.25 -26.90 17.55
N ALA A 22 -24.24 -26.30 18.22
CA ALA A 22 -24.62 -24.91 18.00
C ALA A 22 -23.46 -23.95 18.32
N ARG A 23 -22.76 -24.16 19.44
CA ARG A 23 -21.59 -23.37 19.82
C ARG A 23 -20.43 -23.52 18.83
N PHE A 24 -20.18 -24.72 18.31
CA PHE A 24 -19.15 -24.96 17.30
C PHE A 24 -19.50 -24.28 15.98
N THR A 25 -20.75 -24.40 15.52
CA THR A 25 -21.24 -23.75 14.30
C THR A 25 -21.14 -22.23 14.41
N LEU A 26 -21.62 -21.65 15.52
CA LEU A 26 -21.56 -20.20 15.75
C LEU A 26 -20.12 -19.68 15.78
N ASN A 27 -19.22 -20.36 16.50
CA ASN A 27 -17.79 -19.99 16.53
C ASN A 27 -17.13 -20.11 15.15
N ARG A 28 -17.52 -21.10 14.34
CA ARG A 28 -17.01 -21.27 12.97
C ARG A 28 -17.51 -20.15 12.06
N GLU A 29 -18.77 -19.77 12.16
CA GLU A 29 -19.34 -18.65 11.40
C GLU A 29 -18.71 -17.31 11.77
N ILE A 30 -18.53 -17.03 13.07
CA ILE A 30 -17.84 -15.82 13.54
C ILE A 30 -16.43 -15.75 12.97
N ARG A 31 -15.65 -16.84 13.06
CA ARG A 31 -14.30 -16.91 12.50
C ARG A 31 -14.29 -16.74 10.98
N LYS A 32 -15.28 -17.31 10.29
CA LYS A 32 -15.42 -17.16 8.83
C LYS A 32 -15.67 -15.70 8.45
N LYS A 33 -16.62 -15.04 9.10
CA LYS A 33 -16.90 -13.61 8.88
C LYS A 33 -15.72 -12.72 9.21
N GLU A 34 -15.01 -13.00 10.31
CA GLU A 34 -13.80 -12.27 10.68
C GLU A 34 -12.71 -12.41 9.60
N LEU A 35 -12.54 -13.61 9.05
CA LEU A 35 -11.61 -13.86 7.96
C LEU A 35 -12.01 -13.12 6.68
N GLU A 36 -13.29 -13.20 6.28
CA GLU A 36 -13.85 -12.47 5.14
C GLU A 36 -13.57 -10.96 5.26
N ILE A 37 -13.87 -10.36 6.42
CA ILE A 37 -13.61 -8.93 6.66
C ILE A 37 -12.12 -8.58 6.55
N ARG A 38 -11.22 -9.45 7.04
CA ARG A 38 -9.77 -9.21 6.96
C ARG A 38 -9.26 -9.32 5.53
N VAL A 39 -9.75 -10.29 4.78
CA VAL A 39 -9.44 -10.47 3.37
C VAL A 39 -9.91 -9.27 2.56
N ASP A 40 -11.17 -8.86 2.70
CA ASP A 40 -11.73 -7.70 1.99
C ASP A 40 -10.93 -6.42 2.25
N ARG A 41 -10.48 -6.22 3.50
CA ARG A 41 -9.65 -5.05 3.86
C ARG A 41 -8.27 -5.11 3.21
N LEU A 42 -7.65 -6.27 3.17
CA LEU A 42 -6.34 -6.47 2.55
C LEU A 42 -6.41 -6.28 1.03
N GLU A 43 -7.42 -6.85 0.39
CA GLU A 43 -7.66 -6.68 -1.06
C GLU A 43 -7.88 -5.21 -1.41
N LYS A 44 -8.71 -4.51 -0.62
CA LYS A 44 -8.95 -3.08 -0.82
C LYS A 44 -7.69 -2.24 -0.63
N LEU A 45 -6.92 -2.49 0.42
CA LEU A 45 -5.66 -1.78 0.65
C LEU A 45 -4.66 -2.03 -0.48
N SER A 46 -4.57 -3.27 -0.96
CA SER A 46 -3.74 -3.66 -2.09
C SER A 46 -4.11 -2.92 -3.36
N ALA A 47 -5.39 -2.94 -3.73
CA ALA A 47 -5.90 -2.24 -4.90
C ALA A 47 -5.68 -0.72 -4.82
N ASP A 48 -5.97 -0.11 -3.65
CA ASP A 48 -5.75 1.33 -3.45
C ASP A 48 -4.26 1.69 -3.59
N CYS A 49 -3.34 0.90 -3.00
CA CYS A 49 -1.90 1.15 -3.10
C CYS A 49 -1.38 0.98 -4.53
N ASP A 50 -1.87 -0.03 -5.25
CA ASP A 50 -1.52 -0.30 -6.65
C ASP A 50 -1.94 0.86 -7.57
N GLU A 51 -3.18 1.32 -7.42
CA GLU A 51 -3.75 2.43 -8.17
C GLU A 51 -2.97 3.72 -7.89
N VAL A 52 -2.74 4.05 -6.61
CA VAL A 52 -2.03 5.26 -6.21
C VAL A 52 -0.61 5.28 -6.74
N LEU A 53 0.16 4.20 -6.59
CA LEU A 53 1.52 4.16 -7.11
C LEU A 53 1.54 4.28 -8.63
N SER A 54 0.59 3.67 -9.33
CA SER A 54 0.44 3.83 -10.78
C SER A 54 0.16 5.28 -11.18
N GLN A 55 -0.76 5.95 -10.48
CA GLN A 55 -1.06 7.37 -10.71
C GLN A 55 0.18 8.24 -10.49
N LEU A 56 0.92 8.03 -9.39
CA LEU A 56 2.13 8.80 -9.09
C LEU A 56 3.25 8.56 -10.11
N ILE A 57 3.45 7.31 -10.56
CA ILE A 57 4.40 6.95 -11.62
C ILE A 57 4.05 7.68 -12.92
N ASN A 58 2.78 7.62 -13.33
CA ASN A 58 2.32 8.29 -14.54
C ASN A 58 2.47 9.81 -14.43
N TYR A 59 2.10 10.39 -13.29
CA TYR A 59 2.24 11.83 -13.04
C TYR A 59 3.71 12.28 -13.10
N ALA A 60 4.63 11.52 -12.50
CA ALA A 60 6.07 11.77 -12.64
C ALA A 60 6.56 11.66 -14.09
N GLY A 61 5.98 10.73 -14.87
CA GLY A 61 6.21 10.57 -16.30
C GLY A 61 5.76 11.78 -17.12
N PHE A 62 4.55 12.28 -16.85
CA PHE A 62 4.02 13.49 -17.49
C PHE A 62 4.87 14.72 -17.19
N ILE A 63 5.27 14.93 -15.93
CA ILE A 63 6.18 16.03 -15.55
C ILE A 63 7.51 15.90 -16.29
N SER A 64 8.09 14.69 -16.36
CA SER A 64 9.34 14.46 -17.08
C SER A 64 9.21 14.82 -18.57
N GLY A 65 8.13 14.38 -19.21
CA GLY A 65 7.83 14.70 -20.61
C GLY A 65 7.60 16.19 -20.85
N LEU A 66 6.92 16.86 -19.92
CA LEU A 66 6.74 18.32 -19.94
C LEU A 66 8.09 19.03 -19.93
N VAL A 67 8.97 18.70 -18.98
CA VAL A 67 10.30 19.32 -18.89
C VAL A 67 11.14 19.02 -20.13
N GLN A 68 11.10 17.77 -20.61
CA GLN A 68 11.83 17.35 -21.81
C GLN A 68 11.35 18.08 -23.07
N SER A 69 10.02 18.24 -23.24
CA SER A 69 9.45 18.96 -24.38
C SER A 69 9.91 20.41 -24.43
N ARG A 70 10.02 21.05 -23.26
CA ARG A 70 10.53 22.43 -23.16
C ARG A 70 12.01 22.50 -23.49
N LEU A 71 12.82 21.52 -23.05
CA LEU A 71 14.24 21.46 -23.41
C LEU A 71 14.46 21.33 -24.93
N LEU A 72 13.65 20.54 -25.63
CA LEU A 72 13.76 20.38 -27.09
C LEU A 72 13.51 21.68 -27.87
N LEU A 73 12.81 22.65 -27.28
CA LEU A 73 12.57 23.96 -27.89
C LEU A 73 13.76 24.93 -27.72
N PHE A 74 14.77 24.58 -26.90
CA PHE A 74 15.98 25.38 -26.72
C PHE A 74 17.07 24.94 -27.70
N THR A 75 17.65 25.91 -28.41
CA THR A 75 18.79 25.66 -29.33
C THR A 75 20.11 25.56 -28.57
N PRO A 76 21.13 24.82 -29.09
CA PRO A 76 22.43 24.64 -28.43
C PRO A 76 23.16 25.95 -28.09
N THR A 77 22.93 27.01 -28.85
CA THR A 77 23.44 28.37 -28.61
C THR A 77 22.91 29.02 -27.34
N GLN A 78 21.84 28.48 -26.75
CA GLN A 78 21.21 28.98 -25.53
C GLN A 78 21.49 28.07 -24.32
N SER A 79 22.47 27.15 -24.38
CA SER A 79 22.72 26.16 -23.32
C SER A 79 23.00 26.75 -21.92
N LYS A 80 23.46 28.01 -21.85
CA LYS A 80 23.67 28.74 -20.58
C LYS A 80 22.48 29.63 -20.18
N ALA A 81 21.44 29.74 -21.00
CA ALA A 81 20.27 30.54 -20.70
C ALA A 81 19.41 29.82 -19.65
N ARG A 82 18.94 30.58 -18.66
CA ARG A 82 18.00 30.04 -17.66
C ARG A 82 16.60 30.01 -18.25
N ILE A 83 15.94 28.86 -18.11
CA ILE A 83 14.54 28.70 -18.48
C ILE A 83 13.67 29.21 -17.33
N PRO A 84 12.82 30.23 -17.54
CA PRO A 84 11.98 30.75 -16.46
C PRO A 84 11.06 29.66 -15.91
N VAL A 85 11.02 29.51 -14.59
CA VAL A 85 10.21 28.47 -13.93
C VAL A 85 8.71 28.63 -14.26
N GLN A 86 8.27 29.87 -14.46
CA GLN A 86 6.89 30.20 -14.82
C GLN A 86 6.37 29.43 -16.04
N LYS A 87 7.23 29.18 -17.05
CA LYS A 87 6.86 28.44 -18.27
C LYS A 87 6.53 26.96 -18.02
N PHE A 88 7.02 26.41 -16.91
CA PHE A 88 6.70 25.06 -16.47
C PHE A 88 5.47 25.05 -15.57
N ILE A 89 5.31 26.05 -14.69
CA ILE A 89 4.20 26.15 -13.73
C ILE A 89 2.85 26.14 -14.44
N GLU A 90 2.66 26.96 -15.48
CA GLU A 90 1.36 27.04 -16.18
C GLU A 90 0.87 25.68 -16.70
N VAL A 91 1.78 24.87 -17.26
CA VAL A 91 1.43 23.54 -17.77
C VAL A 91 1.27 22.52 -16.64
N LYS A 92 2.05 22.66 -15.56
CA LYS A 92 1.93 21.83 -14.36
C LYS A 92 0.59 22.07 -13.65
N ASP A 93 0.11 23.31 -13.61
CA ASP A 93 -1.15 23.64 -12.96
C ASP A 93 -2.33 23.07 -13.74
N LEU A 94 -2.28 23.09 -15.09
CA LEU A 94 -3.25 22.36 -15.92
C LEU A 94 -3.24 20.85 -15.68
N LEU A 95 -2.07 20.26 -15.40
CA LEU A 95 -1.95 18.85 -15.06
C LEU A 95 -2.55 18.57 -13.67
N ASP A 96 -2.30 19.45 -12.70
CA ASP A 96 -2.84 19.35 -11.33
C ASP A 96 -4.37 19.48 -11.29
N ASP A 97 -4.96 20.24 -12.22
CA ASP A 97 -6.41 20.41 -12.36
C ASP A 97 -7.09 19.30 -13.19
N SER A 98 -6.31 18.38 -13.76
CA SER A 98 -6.81 17.29 -14.61
C SER A 98 -7.11 16.02 -13.82
N GLU A 99 -7.85 15.09 -14.44
CA GLU A 99 -8.08 13.74 -13.89
C GLU A 99 -6.79 12.90 -13.74
N LEU A 100 -5.68 13.36 -14.31
CA LEU A 100 -4.37 12.72 -14.20
C LEU A 100 -3.62 13.09 -12.91
N ALA A 101 -4.15 14.05 -12.14
CA ALA A 101 -3.59 14.43 -10.85
C ALA A 101 -3.76 13.29 -9.84
N PRO A 102 -2.71 12.96 -9.05
CA PRO A 102 -2.81 11.92 -8.03
C PRO A 102 -3.87 12.23 -6.97
N ASP A 103 -4.71 11.25 -6.63
CA ASP A 103 -5.71 11.39 -5.57
C ASP A 103 -5.03 11.47 -4.20
N ARG A 104 -4.96 12.69 -3.65
CA ARG A 104 -4.30 12.97 -2.37
C ARG A 104 -4.94 12.26 -1.18
N GLU A 105 -6.25 12.03 -1.22
CA GLU A 105 -6.96 11.34 -0.15
C GLU A 105 -6.69 9.83 -0.21
N LYS A 106 -6.66 9.23 -1.40
CA LYS A 106 -6.21 7.84 -1.56
C LYS A 106 -4.76 7.66 -1.09
N VAL A 107 -3.85 8.56 -1.47
CA VAL A 107 -2.45 8.52 -1.00
C VAL A 107 -2.36 8.48 0.53
N ARG A 108 -3.11 9.35 1.22
CA ARG A 108 -3.16 9.39 2.70
C ARG A 108 -3.75 8.11 3.29
N ARG A 109 -4.81 7.56 2.68
CA ARG A 109 -5.41 6.30 3.12
C ARG A 109 -4.44 5.12 2.97
N CYS A 110 -3.72 5.03 1.86
CA CYS A 110 -2.68 4.02 1.65
C CYS A 110 -1.57 4.15 2.70
N GLU A 111 -1.04 5.37 2.89
CA GLU A 111 -0.01 5.64 3.90
C GLU A 111 -0.47 5.19 5.30
N HIS A 112 -1.69 5.57 5.69
CA HIS A 112 -2.27 5.15 6.97
C HIS A 112 -2.44 3.63 7.04
N GLY A 113 -3.09 3.02 6.04
CA GLY A 113 -3.34 1.59 6.01
C GLY A 113 -2.07 0.76 6.12
N LEU A 114 -1.02 1.14 5.37
CA LEU A 114 0.29 0.53 5.47
C LEU A 114 0.90 0.75 6.86
N ARG A 115 0.87 1.97 7.40
CA ARG A 115 1.47 2.27 8.70
C ARG A 115 0.90 1.41 9.84
N PHE A 116 -0.40 1.13 9.81
CA PHE A 116 -1.07 0.37 10.87
C PHE A 116 -1.09 -1.14 10.65
N HIS A 117 -1.06 -1.61 9.40
CA HIS A 117 -1.23 -3.03 9.08
C HIS A 117 0.01 -3.69 8.47
N HIS A 118 0.88 -2.93 7.80
CA HIS A 118 2.06 -3.40 7.06
C HIS A 118 3.24 -2.43 7.27
N TYR A 119 3.76 -2.38 8.50
CA TYR A 119 4.71 -1.33 8.91
C TYR A 119 6.04 -1.36 8.13
N GLN A 120 6.53 -2.55 7.74
CA GLN A 120 7.78 -2.67 6.98
C GLN A 120 7.62 -2.08 5.57
N GLU A 121 6.46 -2.33 4.96
CA GLU A 121 6.03 -1.79 3.69
C GLU A 121 5.85 -0.28 3.76
N TRP A 122 5.26 0.21 4.85
CA TRP A 122 5.12 1.64 5.11
C TRP A 122 6.49 2.35 5.17
N GLN A 123 7.52 1.77 5.78
CA GLN A 123 8.85 2.39 5.82
C GLN A 123 9.42 2.61 4.40
N LYS A 124 9.19 1.65 3.50
CA LYS A 124 9.62 1.79 2.10
C LYS A 124 8.78 2.84 1.36
N TRP A 125 7.47 2.88 1.64
CA TRP A 125 6.57 3.91 1.13
C TRP A 125 7.01 5.31 1.56
N ASP A 126 7.25 5.51 2.86
CA ASP A 126 7.65 6.79 3.45
C ASP A 126 9.01 7.29 2.95
N ALA A 127 9.90 6.37 2.59
CA ALA A 127 11.18 6.72 1.95
C ALA A 127 11.04 7.21 0.51
N ILE A 128 10.00 6.77 -0.22
CA ILE A 128 9.87 6.98 -1.67
C ILE A 128 8.81 8.04 -2.00
N VAL A 129 7.58 7.88 -1.51
CA VAL A 129 6.43 8.68 -1.95
C VAL A 129 6.56 10.16 -1.58
N PRO A 130 6.92 10.55 -0.33
CA PRO A 130 7.13 11.95 0.01
C PRO A 130 8.23 12.63 -0.82
N LYS A 131 9.25 11.86 -1.24
CA LYS A 131 10.38 12.38 -2.00
C LYS A 131 9.95 12.95 -3.36
N LEU A 132 8.99 12.33 -4.04
CA LEU A 132 8.46 12.85 -5.31
C LEU A 132 7.93 14.27 -5.14
N LYS A 133 7.10 14.49 -4.12
CA LYS A 133 6.52 15.80 -3.83
C LYS A 133 7.61 16.84 -3.56
N ASN A 134 8.61 16.48 -2.75
CA ASN A 134 9.72 17.38 -2.42
C ASN A 134 10.53 17.73 -3.67
N ASP A 135 10.87 16.75 -4.50
CA ASP A 135 11.63 16.94 -5.73
C ASP A 135 10.89 17.86 -6.71
N ILE A 136 9.57 17.68 -6.86
CA ILE A 136 8.72 18.57 -7.66
C ILE A 136 8.69 19.97 -7.05
N TYR A 137 8.46 20.09 -5.75
CA TYR A 137 8.34 21.40 -5.11
C TYR A 137 9.65 22.18 -5.21
N ASP A 138 10.78 21.51 -5.07
CA ASP A 138 12.08 22.12 -5.25
C ASP A 138 12.28 22.55 -6.70
N PHE A 139 12.05 21.66 -7.68
CA PHE A 139 12.23 21.98 -9.10
C PHE A 139 11.41 23.19 -9.54
N PHE A 140 10.11 23.18 -9.22
CA PHE A 140 9.16 24.25 -9.55
C PHE A 140 9.22 25.44 -8.58
N MET A 141 10.13 25.42 -7.60
CA MET A 141 10.32 26.49 -6.62
C MET A 141 9.03 26.83 -5.84
N ILE A 142 8.18 25.83 -5.65
CA ILE A 142 6.92 25.92 -4.90
C ILE A 142 7.27 26.08 -3.43
N THR A 143 6.71 27.11 -2.79
CA THR A 143 6.91 27.32 -1.35
C THR A 143 5.94 26.42 -0.58
N PRO A 144 6.42 25.52 0.31
CA PRO A 144 5.55 24.75 1.19
C PRO A 144 4.72 25.66 2.09
N ALA A 145 3.53 25.20 2.49
CA ALA A 145 2.71 25.92 3.45
C ALA A 145 3.48 26.14 4.77
N GLY A 146 3.52 27.39 5.24
CA GLY A 146 4.25 27.80 6.46
C GLY A 146 5.72 28.17 6.26
N ALA A 147 6.27 28.07 5.05
CA ALA A 147 7.62 28.54 4.72
C ALA A 147 7.63 30.00 4.20
N ILE A 148 8.80 30.65 4.27
CA ILE A 148 9.00 32.00 3.73
C ILE A 148 8.86 31.95 2.20
N VAL A 149 8.01 32.82 1.64
CA VAL A 149 7.71 32.89 0.20
C VAL A 149 8.98 33.09 -0.62
N LYS A 150 9.30 32.12 -1.48
CA LYS A 150 10.38 32.26 -2.45
C LYS A 150 9.97 33.27 -3.53
N VAL A 151 10.75 34.34 -3.70
CA VAL A 151 10.53 35.31 -4.78
C VAL A 151 10.91 34.66 -6.10
N LEU A 152 9.93 34.37 -6.95
CA LEU A 152 10.09 33.72 -8.26
C LEU A 152 10.68 34.63 -9.35
N LYS A 153 10.75 35.95 -9.09
CA LYS A 153 11.21 36.93 -10.08
C LYS A 153 12.67 36.64 -10.45
N ASP A 154 12.91 36.45 -11.74
CA ASP A 154 14.22 36.12 -12.34
C ASP A 154 14.82 34.74 -11.96
N GLN A 155 14.02 33.85 -11.37
CA GLN A 155 14.42 32.48 -11.10
C GLN A 155 14.09 31.54 -12.26
N GLY A 156 15.05 30.68 -12.59
CA GLY A 156 14.97 29.76 -13.72
C GLY A 156 15.87 28.55 -13.51
N ARG A 157 15.67 27.54 -14.34
CA ARG A 157 16.45 26.30 -14.35
C ARG A 157 17.42 26.29 -15.53
N THR A 158 18.63 25.79 -15.32
CA THR A 158 19.53 25.54 -16.46
C THR A 158 19.11 24.28 -17.19
N GLN A 159 19.72 24.04 -18.36
CA GLN A 159 19.52 22.77 -19.06
C GLN A 159 19.97 21.58 -18.20
N GLU A 160 21.11 21.70 -17.51
CA GLU A 160 21.65 20.65 -16.65
C GLU A 160 20.70 20.35 -15.48
N ASP A 161 20.09 21.37 -14.87
CA ASP A 161 19.09 21.18 -13.81
C ASP A 161 17.88 20.38 -14.32
N CYS A 162 17.40 20.72 -15.51
CA CYS A 162 16.25 20.04 -16.12
C CYS A 162 16.57 18.58 -16.46
N GLU A 163 17.74 18.32 -17.05
CA GLU A 163 18.20 16.96 -17.34
C GLU A 163 18.41 16.14 -16.07
N ALA A 164 19.00 16.74 -15.03
CA ALA A 164 19.17 16.10 -13.73
C ALA A 164 17.82 15.74 -13.10
N PHE A 165 16.86 16.66 -13.15
CA PHE A 165 15.50 16.44 -12.66
C PHE A 165 14.77 15.31 -13.41
N ILE A 166 14.87 15.26 -14.75
CA ILE A 166 14.29 14.17 -15.55
C ILE A 166 14.91 12.82 -15.15
N ARG A 167 16.24 12.75 -15.00
CA ARG A 167 16.93 11.53 -14.55
C ARG A 167 16.48 11.12 -13.14
N GLN A 168 16.28 12.09 -12.24
CA GLN A 168 15.79 11.87 -10.90
C GLN A 168 14.36 11.31 -10.89
N LEU A 169 13.44 11.88 -11.67
CA LEU A 169 12.08 11.37 -11.81
C LEU A 169 12.05 9.98 -12.45
N SER A 170 12.90 9.71 -13.43
CA SER A 170 13.02 8.37 -14.03
C SER A 170 13.52 7.33 -13.03
N LYS A 171 14.49 7.69 -12.18
CA LYS A 171 14.94 6.82 -11.09
C LYS A 171 13.81 6.59 -10.09
N TRP A 172 13.12 7.65 -9.69
CA TRP A 172 11.99 7.57 -8.76
C TRP A 172 10.87 6.65 -9.29
N GLN A 173 10.53 6.75 -10.58
CA GLN A 173 9.52 5.87 -11.20
C GLN A 173 9.90 4.39 -11.11
N LYS A 174 11.18 4.06 -11.33
CA LYS A 174 11.68 2.68 -11.20
C LYS A 174 11.61 2.19 -9.75
N ASP A 175 12.01 3.04 -8.80
CA ASP A 175 11.96 2.72 -7.38
C ASP A 175 10.49 2.53 -6.91
N ALA A 176 9.56 3.37 -7.40
CA ALA A 176 8.14 3.27 -7.12
C ALA A 176 7.48 2.02 -7.75
N ASP A 177 7.86 1.65 -8.98
CA ASP A 177 7.39 0.41 -9.61
C ASP A 177 7.91 -0.84 -8.88
N ALA A 178 9.16 -0.80 -8.41
CA ALA A 178 9.71 -1.87 -7.57
C ALA A 178 8.96 -1.97 -6.23
N LEU A 179 8.64 -0.84 -5.59
CA LEU A 179 7.81 -0.81 -4.38
C LEU A 179 6.42 -1.39 -4.65
N ARG A 180 5.76 -0.97 -5.73
CA ARG A 180 4.44 -1.45 -6.15
C ARG A 180 4.41 -2.99 -6.22
N LYS A 181 5.38 -3.59 -6.93
CA LYS A 181 5.51 -5.05 -7.03
C LYS A 181 5.73 -5.72 -5.67
N GLN A 182 6.61 -5.16 -4.83
CA GLN A 182 6.86 -5.68 -3.48
C GLN A 182 5.62 -5.63 -2.59
N LEU A 183 4.81 -4.57 -2.67
CA LEU A 183 3.56 -4.45 -1.90
C LEU A 183 2.56 -5.52 -2.32
N LEU A 184 2.37 -5.71 -3.63
CA LEU A 184 1.49 -6.74 -4.16
C LEU A 184 1.93 -8.14 -3.72
N ASP A 185 3.23 -8.44 -3.79
CA ASP A 185 3.78 -9.72 -3.37
C ASP A 185 3.59 -9.96 -1.86
N ALA A 186 3.85 -8.93 -1.04
CA ALA A 186 3.66 -9.01 0.41
C ALA A 186 2.19 -9.25 0.78
N MET A 187 1.27 -8.48 0.19
CA MET A 187 -0.16 -8.63 0.46
C MET A 187 -0.73 -9.94 -0.10
N SER A 188 -0.19 -10.44 -1.22
CA SER A 188 -0.52 -11.77 -1.75
C SER A 188 -0.07 -12.89 -0.80
N SER A 189 1.13 -12.76 -0.23
CA SER A 189 1.62 -13.68 0.81
C SER A 189 0.71 -13.65 2.04
N ASP A 190 0.35 -12.46 2.52
CA ASP A 190 -0.56 -12.30 3.66
C ASP A 190 -1.94 -12.91 3.39
N PHE A 191 -2.48 -12.71 2.18
CA PHE A 191 -3.72 -13.36 1.75
C PHE A 191 -3.61 -14.89 1.80
N HIS A 192 -2.49 -15.43 1.30
CA HIS A 192 -2.24 -16.86 1.33
C HIS A 192 -2.11 -17.40 2.76
N GLU A 193 -1.47 -16.67 3.66
CA GLU A 193 -1.38 -17.04 5.08
C GLU A 193 -2.73 -16.98 5.81
N LEU A 194 -3.54 -15.97 5.51
CA LEU A 194 -4.89 -15.83 6.06
C LEU A 194 -5.81 -16.96 5.62
N THR A 195 -5.67 -17.43 4.38
CA THR A 195 -6.50 -18.49 3.80
C THR A 195 -5.99 -19.91 4.08
N LYS A 196 -4.74 -20.07 4.55
CA LYS A 196 -4.22 -21.38 5.01
C LYS A 196 -5.06 -21.90 6.17
N SER A 197 -5.60 -23.11 6.01
CA SER A 197 -6.33 -23.77 7.10
C SER A 197 -5.38 -24.04 8.27
N LYS A 198 -5.62 -23.41 9.43
CA LYS A 198 -4.96 -23.84 10.67
C LYS A 198 -5.45 -25.26 11.00
N PRO A 199 -4.55 -26.25 11.19
CA PRO A 199 -4.98 -27.58 11.57
C PRO A 199 -5.74 -27.48 12.89
N PRO A 200 -6.86 -28.21 13.03
CA PRO A 200 -7.67 -28.12 14.23
C PRO A 200 -6.88 -28.59 15.45
N LEU A 201 -7.13 -27.97 16.61
CA LEU A 201 -6.35 -28.14 17.85
C LEU A 201 -6.23 -29.60 18.31
N TRP A 202 -7.19 -30.46 17.96
CA TRP A 202 -7.15 -31.90 18.27
C TRP A 202 -6.05 -32.65 17.50
N LEU A 203 -5.71 -32.23 16.27
CA LEU A 203 -4.56 -32.76 15.53
C LEU A 203 -3.23 -32.32 16.15
N ARG A 204 -3.15 -31.10 16.72
CA ARG A 204 -1.97 -30.66 17.51
C ARG A 204 -1.79 -31.49 18.79
N TRP A 205 -2.87 -31.86 19.47
CA TRP A 205 -2.83 -32.73 20.65
C TRP A 205 -2.47 -34.19 20.31
N LEU A 206 -2.94 -34.71 19.17
CA LEU A 206 -2.55 -36.04 18.66
C LEU A 206 -1.05 -36.11 18.33
N CYS A 207 -0.47 -35.06 17.74
CA CYS A 207 0.97 -35.01 17.47
C CYS A 207 1.83 -34.97 18.76
N ILE A 208 1.35 -34.32 19.83
CA ILE A 208 2.06 -34.30 21.13
C ILE A 208 1.97 -35.67 21.81
N HIS A 209 0.82 -36.34 21.78
CA HIS A 209 0.68 -37.68 22.36
C HIS A 209 1.43 -38.76 21.59
N THR A 210 1.52 -38.66 20.26
CA THR A 210 2.30 -39.60 19.44
C THR A 210 3.81 -39.41 19.57
N TRP A 211 4.28 -38.20 19.92
CA TRP A 211 5.68 -37.97 20.25
C TRP A 211 6.07 -38.56 21.61
N PHE A 212 5.19 -38.48 22.61
CA PHE A 212 5.42 -39.10 23.92
C PHE A 212 5.32 -40.64 23.91
N ASN A 213 4.64 -41.24 22.94
CA ASN A 213 4.51 -42.70 22.80
C ASN A 213 5.59 -43.37 21.92
N LYS A 214 6.62 -42.64 21.47
CA LYS A 214 7.77 -43.21 20.74
C LYS A 214 9.05 -43.35 21.58
N SER A 215 8.90 -43.39 22.91
CA SER A 215 9.98 -43.65 23.86
C SER A 215 9.67 -44.93 24.64
N GLY A 216 9.79 -46.11 24.01
CA GLY A 216 9.62 -47.37 24.72
C GLY A 216 9.44 -48.59 23.82
N CYS A 217 10.57 -49.10 23.34
CA CYS A 217 10.95 -50.48 22.97
C CYS A 217 11.81 -50.48 21.71
#